data_AF-A0AAU3K8U4-F1
#
_entry.id   AF-A0AAU3K8U4-F1
#
_cell.length_a   1.000
_cell.length_b   1.000
_cell.length_c   1.000
_cell.angle_alpha   90.00
_cell.angle_beta   90.00
_cell.angle_gamma   90.00
#
_symmetry.space_group_name_H-M   'P 1'
#
loop_
_entity.id
_entity.type
_entity.pdbx_description
1 polymer ?
#
loop_
_entity_poly.entity_id
_entity_poly.type
_entity_poly.pdbx_seq_one_letter_code
_entity_poly.pdbx_strand_id
1 'polypeptide(L)'
;MSYRSYRTALAEVLARAVAPCAQVAGTEGRFPRGAVTAFGATGLLGLTVSTEFGGAGLGLAEAAEVVARTARVCPATAAVLRSHYTAVAVIESYGSPWVRGEIAAGRHLSSLALVEDDTGAQETEADLLAPRGTAVRSGGVVALRARKCRVVAAGEADSYVWSARSLGVPDGVSLWGVPAHAPDLFVPARPDGAGPPGSGTSTVFADPVLVPADAGLGADGGGRDIVLRTILPWLLELRAAADARAHPFTAAAARPAVTLAAS
;
A
#
# COMPACT_ATOMS: atom_id res chain seq x y z
N MET A 1 -23.48 8.59 -20.02
CA MET A 1 -22.49 9.10 -19.06
C MET A 1 -21.12 9.06 -19.73
N SER A 2 -20.48 10.20 -19.98
CA SER A 2 -19.15 10.23 -20.59
C SER A 2 -18.16 9.54 -19.65
N TYR A 3 -17.45 8.51 -20.14
CA TYR A 3 -16.44 7.80 -19.36
C TYR A 3 -15.33 8.78 -19.00
N ARG A 4 -15.23 9.16 -17.72
CA ARG A 4 -14.16 10.01 -17.25
C ARG A 4 -12.91 9.15 -17.14
N SER A 5 -11.90 9.43 -17.97
CA SER A 5 -10.59 8.78 -17.84
C SER A 5 -10.01 9.00 -16.44
N TYR A 6 -9.35 7.98 -15.88
CA TYR A 6 -8.64 8.10 -14.61
C TYR A 6 -7.61 9.25 -14.63
N ARG A 7 -7.03 9.57 -15.80
CA ARG A 7 -6.09 10.68 -15.97
C ARG A 7 -6.74 12.04 -15.78
N THR A 8 -8.00 12.19 -16.21
CA THR A 8 -8.78 13.42 -16.00
C THR A 8 -9.15 13.55 -14.53
N ALA A 9 -9.60 12.48 -13.90
CA ALA A 9 -9.86 12.44 -12.46
C ALA A 9 -8.59 12.80 -11.66
N LEU A 10 -7.46 12.19 -12.01
CA LEU A 10 -6.16 12.46 -11.38
C LEU A 10 -5.75 13.93 -11.53
N ALA A 11 -5.85 14.51 -12.73
CA ALA A 11 -5.52 15.92 -12.93
C ALA A 11 -6.34 16.86 -12.03
N GLU A 12 -7.63 16.56 -11.85
CA GLU A 12 -8.48 17.34 -10.94
C GLU A 12 -8.08 17.16 -9.48
N VAL A 13 -7.90 15.92 -9.01
CA VAL A 13 -7.51 15.61 -7.63
C VAL A 13 -6.18 16.28 -7.28
N LEU A 14 -5.21 16.23 -8.19
CA LEU A 14 -3.92 16.88 -8.02
C LEU A 14 -4.06 18.39 -7.81
N ALA A 15 -4.87 19.06 -8.63
CA ALA A 15 -5.05 20.51 -8.56
C ALA A 15 -5.90 20.95 -7.36
N ARG A 16 -6.99 20.25 -7.08
CA ARG A 16 -8.02 20.69 -6.11
C ARG A 16 -7.82 20.18 -4.70
N ALA A 17 -7.15 19.04 -4.52
CA ALA A 17 -7.02 18.41 -3.20
C ALA A 17 -5.56 18.18 -2.80
N VAL A 18 -4.72 17.65 -3.70
CA VAL A 18 -3.32 17.32 -3.36
C VAL A 18 -2.47 18.59 -3.20
N ALA A 19 -2.54 19.54 -4.14
CA ALA A 19 -1.75 20.76 -4.07
C ALA A 19 -2.00 21.59 -2.79
N PRO A 20 -3.26 21.81 -2.34
CA PRO A 20 -3.53 22.45 -1.06
C PRO A 20 -2.98 21.69 0.15
N CYS A 21 -3.05 20.36 0.16
CA CYS A 21 -2.52 19.54 1.26
C CYS A 21 -0.99 19.47 1.28
N ALA A 22 -0.31 19.69 0.15
CA ALA A 22 1.12 19.48 0.01
C ALA A 22 1.96 20.33 0.98
N GLN A 23 1.61 21.61 1.10
CA GLN A 23 2.31 22.53 1.99
C GLN A 23 2.11 22.12 3.46
N VAL A 24 0.86 21.88 3.86
CA VAL A 24 0.50 21.49 5.23
C VAL A 24 1.18 20.17 5.64
N ALA A 25 1.18 19.17 4.75
CA ALA A 25 1.89 17.91 4.99
C ALA A 25 3.40 18.13 5.16
N GLY A 26 4.01 18.94 4.28
CA GLY A 26 5.45 19.20 4.31
C GLY A 26 5.93 20.00 5.52
N THR A 27 5.20 21.06 5.91
CA THR A 27 5.64 21.98 6.97
C THR A 27 5.13 21.59 8.35
N GLU A 28 3.88 21.15 8.46
CA GLU A 28 3.23 20.85 9.74
C GLU A 28 3.23 19.35 10.06
N GLY A 29 3.63 18.51 9.11
CA GLY A 29 3.64 17.06 9.29
C GLY A 29 2.24 16.44 9.44
N ARG A 30 1.17 17.16 9.06
CA ARG A 30 -0.21 16.68 9.18
C ARG A 30 -0.57 15.73 8.05
N PHE A 31 -1.36 14.71 8.36
CA PHE A 31 -1.83 13.73 7.38
C PHE A 31 -2.71 14.38 6.29
N PRO A 32 -2.49 14.12 4.99
CA PRO A 32 -3.22 14.74 3.89
C PRO A 32 -4.60 14.10 3.68
N ARG A 33 -5.44 14.08 4.72
CA ARG A 33 -6.76 13.42 4.71
C ARG A 33 -7.65 13.92 3.57
N GLY A 34 -7.66 15.23 3.31
CA GLY A 34 -8.41 15.81 2.20
C GLY A 34 -8.02 15.26 0.82
N ALA A 35 -6.72 14.99 0.61
CA ALA A 35 -6.25 14.36 -0.61
C ALA A 35 -6.75 12.92 -0.71
N VAL A 36 -6.58 12.11 0.35
CA VAL A 36 -7.04 10.71 0.39
C VAL A 36 -8.55 10.61 0.13
N THR A 37 -9.36 11.46 0.77
CA THR A 37 -10.80 11.52 0.53
C THR A 37 -11.13 11.84 -0.92
N ALA A 38 -10.38 12.74 -1.57
CA ALA A 38 -10.58 13.06 -2.99
C ALA A 38 -10.17 11.91 -3.93
N PHE A 39 -9.12 11.15 -3.60
CA PHE A 39 -8.78 9.90 -4.32
C PHE A 39 -9.90 8.88 -4.21
N GLY A 40 -10.51 8.73 -3.03
CA GLY A 40 -11.69 7.87 -2.83
C GLY A 40 -12.89 8.33 -3.67
N ALA A 41 -13.27 9.60 -3.56
CA ALA A 41 -14.44 10.17 -4.25
C ALA A 41 -14.34 10.14 -5.78
N THR A 42 -13.13 10.02 -6.33
CA THR A 42 -12.90 9.94 -7.79
C THR A 42 -12.63 8.52 -8.29
N GLY A 43 -12.75 7.51 -7.43
CA GLY A 43 -12.53 6.10 -7.77
C GLY A 43 -11.06 5.73 -7.94
N LEU A 44 -10.13 6.65 -7.67
CA LEU A 44 -8.70 6.40 -7.81
C LEU A 44 -8.15 5.57 -6.63
N LEU A 45 -8.80 5.56 -5.48
CA LEU A 45 -8.43 4.63 -4.40
C LEU A 45 -8.67 3.17 -4.85
N GLY A 46 -9.80 2.91 -5.53
CA GLY A 46 -10.17 1.64 -6.13
C GLY A 46 -9.62 1.37 -7.54
N LEU A 47 -8.56 2.07 -7.96
CA LEU A 47 -8.04 2.03 -9.34
C LEU A 47 -7.73 0.60 -9.83
N THR A 48 -7.15 -0.22 -8.94
CA THR A 48 -6.64 -1.55 -9.28
C THR A 48 -7.52 -2.68 -8.75
N VAL A 49 -8.65 -2.34 -8.11
CA VAL A 49 -9.67 -3.32 -7.74
C VAL A 49 -10.43 -3.74 -9.00
N SER A 50 -10.76 -5.02 -9.13
CA SER A 50 -11.49 -5.51 -10.32
C SER A 50 -12.87 -4.87 -10.46
N THR A 51 -13.36 -4.84 -11.70
CA THR A 51 -14.67 -4.29 -12.04
C THR A 51 -15.82 -5.08 -11.41
N GLU A 52 -15.61 -6.35 -11.06
CA GLU A 52 -16.56 -7.19 -10.32
C GLU A 52 -16.93 -6.57 -8.97
N PHE A 53 -15.98 -5.95 -8.27
CA PHE A 53 -16.21 -5.27 -7.00
C PHE A 53 -16.48 -3.76 -7.16
N GLY A 54 -16.61 -3.27 -8.40
CA GLY A 54 -16.88 -1.86 -8.72
C GLY A 54 -15.63 -0.98 -8.82
N GLY A 55 -14.43 -1.57 -8.87
CA GLY A 55 -13.19 -0.85 -9.13
C GLY A 55 -12.98 -0.55 -10.61
N ALA A 56 -11.85 0.08 -10.95
CA ALA A 56 -11.53 0.42 -12.34
C ALA A 56 -10.84 -0.71 -13.13
N GLY A 57 -10.38 -1.77 -12.45
CA GLY A 57 -9.75 -2.94 -13.07
C GLY A 57 -8.43 -2.63 -13.79
N LEU A 58 -7.74 -1.55 -13.42
CA LEU A 58 -6.46 -1.15 -14.01
C LEU A 58 -5.28 -1.81 -13.29
N GLY A 59 -4.08 -1.71 -13.85
CA GLY A 59 -2.91 -2.43 -13.39
C GLY A 59 -1.90 -1.58 -12.64
N LEU A 60 -0.77 -2.22 -12.32
CA LEU A 60 0.40 -1.62 -11.70
C LEU A 60 0.93 -0.41 -12.50
N ALA A 61 0.87 -0.44 -13.84
CA ALA A 61 1.34 0.65 -14.68
C ALA A 61 0.53 1.94 -14.46
N GLU A 62 -0.80 1.85 -14.39
CA GLU A 62 -1.66 3.00 -14.12
C GLU A 62 -1.49 3.50 -12.68
N ALA A 63 -1.34 2.59 -11.71
CA ALA A 63 -1.01 2.94 -10.33
C ALA A 63 0.35 3.68 -10.23
N ALA A 64 1.36 3.24 -10.99
CA ALA A 64 2.65 3.90 -11.08
C ALA A 64 2.54 5.32 -11.65
N GLU A 65 1.72 5.54 -12.69
CA GLU A 65 1.45 6.89 -13.20
C GLU A 65 0.80 7.78 -12.14
N VAL A 66 -0.22 7.26 -11.43
CA VAL A 66 -0.89 7.98 -10.34
C VAL A 66 0.10 8.36 -9.24
N VAL A 67 0.94 7.42 -8.80
CA VAL A 67 1.95 7.67 -7.77
C VAL A 67 3.00 8.68 -8.24
N ALA A 68 3.53 8.52 -9.46
CA ALA A 68 4.54 9.43 -10.02
C ALA A 68 4.04 10.89 -10.13
N ARG A 69 2.82 11.08 -10.62
CA ARG A 69 2.22 12.42 -10.75
C ARG A 69 1.80 12.99 -9.40
N THR A 70 1.38 12.16 -8.46
CA THR A 70 1.07 12.61 -7.09
C THR A 70 2.33 12.99 -6.34
N ALA A 71 3.41 12.22 -6.49
CA ALA A 71 4.70 12.54 -5.90
C ALA A 71 5.07 13.95 -6.30
N ARG A 72 5.00 14.28 -7.62
CA ARG A 72 5.22 15.62 -8.23
C ARG A 72 4.61 16.80 -7.48
N VAL A 73 3.52 16.58 -6.76
CA VAL A 73 2.81 17.60 -5.99
C VAL A 73 3.03 17.43 -4.48
N CYS A 74 2.82 16.22 -3.95
CA CYS A 74 2.91 15.92 -2.52
C CYS A 74 3.56 14.55 -2.29
N PRO A 75 4.85 14.49 -1.86
CA PRO A 75 5.53 13.24 -1.53
C PRO A 75 4.82 12.41 -0.46
N ALA A 76 4.21 13.06 0.53
CA ALA A 76 3.47 12.39 1.60
C ALA A 76 2.26 11.61 1.08
N THR A 77 1.44 12.25 0.24
CA THR A 77 0.28 11.60 -0.38
C THR A 77 0.71 10.45 -1.29
N ALA A 78 1.81 10.63 -2.03
CA ALA A 78 2.36 9.57 -2.87
C ALA A 78 2.86 8.36 -2.06
N ALA A 79 3.48 8.58 -0.90
CA ALA A 79 3.87 7.50 0.00
C ALA A 79 2.66 6.71 0.50
N VAL A 80 1.57 7.40 0.84
CA VAL A 80 0.28 6.77 1.23
C VAL A 80 -0.25 5.91 0.08
N LEU A 81 -0.34 6.46 -1.14
CA LEU A 81 -0.83 5.72 -2.31
C LEU A 81 0.04 4.53 -2.68
N ARG A 82 1.38 4.64 -2.55
CA ARG A 82 2.30 3.52 -2.77
C ARG A 82 1.98 2.35 -1.84
N SER A 83 1.89 2.63 -0.54
CA SER A 83 1.56 1.61 0.46
C SER A 83 0.18 1.03 0.19
N HIS A 84 -0.79 1.89 -0.13
CA HIS A 84 -2.15 1.50 -0.44
C HIS A 84 -2.24 0.56 -1.63
N TYR A 85 -1.77 0.95 -2.82
CA TYR A 85 -1.87 0.10 -4.00
C TYR A 85 -1.12 -1.23 -3.84
N THR A 86 0.01 -1.23 -3.12
CA THR A 86 0.72 -2.49 -2.82
C THR A 86 -0.11 -3.39 -1.90
N ALA A 87 -0.79 -2.82 -0.89
CA ALA A 87 -1.71 -3.57 -0.04
C ALA A 87 -2.93 -4.07 -0.82
N VAL A 88 -3.49 -3.24 -1.71
CA VAL A 88 -4.63 -3.59 -2.57
C VAL A 88 -4.27 -4.75 -3.50
N ALA A 89 -3.05 -4.84 -4.02
CA ALA A 89 -2.64 -5.96 -4.87
C ALA A 89 -2.75 -7.33 -4.15
N VAL A 90 -2.45 -7.36 -2.85
CA VAL A 90 -2.64 -8.57 -2.01
C VAL A 90 -4.12 -8.79 -1.73
N ILE A 91 -4.85 -7.75 -1.34
CA ILE A 91 -6.27 -7.81 -0.97
C ILE A 91 -7.15 -8.20 -2.17
N GLU A 92 -6.82 -7.76 -3.38
CA GLU A 92 -7.53 -8.13 -4.60
C GLU A 92 -7.52 -9.65 -4.81
N SER A 93 -6.36 -10.27 -4.53
CA SER A 93 -6.14 -11.70 -4.74
C SER A 93 -6.67 -12.55 -3.59
N TYR A 94 -6.56 -12.07 -2.34
CA TYR A 94 -6.75 -12.91 -1.14
C TYR A 94 -7.70 -12.33 -0.10
N GLY A 95 -8.11 -11.07 -0.24
CA GLY A 95 -8.95 -10.38 0.72
C GLY A 95 -10.44 -10.75 0.60
N SER A 96 -11.22 -10.38 1.62
CA SER A 96 -12.66 -10.63 1.59
C SER A 96 -13.34 -9.79 0.49
N PRO A 97 -14.46 -10.29 -0.08
CA PRO A 97 -15.29 -9.50 -0.99
C PRO A 97 -15.71 -8.15 -0.43
N TRP A 98 -15.97 -8.09 0.88
CA TRP A 98 -16.37 -6.85 1.57
C TRP A 98 -15.27 -5.79 1.53
N VAL A 99 -14.02 -6.14 1.90
CA VAL A 99 -12.91 -5.18 1.87
C VAL A 99 -12.65 -4.69 0.43
N ARG A 100 -12.70 -5.59 -0.56
CA ARG A 100 -12.54 -5.20 -1.98
C ARG A 100 -13.61 -4.20 -2.43
N GLY A 101 -14.87 -4.43 -2.05
CA GLY A 101 -15.97 -3.51 -2.32
C GLY A 101 -15.82 -2.14 -1.63
N GLU A 102 -15.37 -2.10 -0.38
CA GLU A 102 -15.15 -0.83 0.33
C GLU A 102 -13.99 -0.01 -0.26
N ILE A 103 -12.90 -0.69 -0.69
CA ILE A 103 -11.78 -0.04 -1.40
C ILE A 103 -12.25 0.49 -2.76
N ALA A 104 -12.98 -0.32 -3.54
CA ALA A 104 -13.55 0.08 -4.83
C ALA A 104 -14.44 1.31 -4.70
N ALA A 105 -15.25 1.36 -3.64
CA ALA A 105 -16.13 2.49 -3.36
C ALA A 105 -15.41 3.70 -2.75
N GLY A 106 -14.08 3.66 -2.58
CA GLY A 106 -13.27 4.76 -2.09
C GLY A 106 -13.41 5.04 -0.60
N ARG A 107 -13.89 4.07 0.18
CA ARG A 107 -14.18 4.20 1.63
C ARG A 107 -13.18 3.50 2.53
N HIS A 108 -12.20 2.79 1.97
CA HIS A 108 -11.26 1.98 2.75
C HIS A 108 -9.82 2.16 2.27
N LEU A 109 -8.98 2.70 3.15
CA LEU A 109 -7.54 2.86 2.96
C LEU A 109 -6.81 1.70 3.64
N SER A 110 -6.20 0.81 2.85
CA SER A 110 -5.28 -0.21 3.36
C SER A 110 -3.82 0.24 3.31
N SER A 111 -2.97 -0.30 4.19
CA SER A 111 -1.51 -0.05 4.20
C SER A 111 -0.72 -1.33 4.51
N LEU A 112 0.59 -1.32 4.30
CA LEU A 112 1.50 -2.42 4.62
C LEU A 112 2.06 -2.32 6.04
N ALA A 113 2.04 -3.42 6.79
CA ALA A 113 2.67 -3.56 8.10
C ALA A 113 3.56 -4.82 8.13
N LEU A 114 4.69 -4.75 7.41
CA LEU A 114 5.54 -5.91 7.13
C LEU A 114 6.85 -5.90 7.92
N VAL A 115 7.47 -4.73 8.04
CA VAL A 115 8.84 -4.54 8.56
C VAL A 115 8.82 -4.49 10.09
N GLU A 116 9.77 -5.17 10.74
CA GLU A 116 9.91 -5.22 12.21
C GLU A 116 11.27 -4.74 12.70
N ASP A 117 12.18 -4.43 11.78
CA ASP A 117 13.49 -3.90 12.06
C ASP A 117 13.58 -2.47 11.54
N ASP A 118 13.96 -1.55 12.42
CA ASP A 118 14.15 -0.15 12.06
C ASP A 118 15.63 0.19 11.81
N THR A 119 16.47 -0.83 11.63
CA THR A 119 17.84 -0.62 11.15
C THR A 119 17.85 -0.22 9.67
N GLY A 120 18.70 0.73 9.32
CA GLY A 120 18.82 1.24 7.95
C GLY A 120 17.83 2.35 7.58
N ALA A 121 17.95 2.86 6.35
CA ALA A 121 17.10 3.95 5.83
C ALA A 121 15.89 3.46 5.03
N GLN A 122 15.89 2.18 4.62
CA GLN A 122 14.88 1.59 3.75
C GLN A 122 14.67 0.12 4.13
N GLU A 123 13.46 -0.39 3.88
CA GLU A 123 13.19 -1.83 3.96
C GLU A 123 13.95 -2.62 2.89
N THR A 124 14.51 -3.75 3.28
CA THR A 124 15.18 -4.72 2.42
C THR A 124 14.25 -5.90 2.12
N GLU A 125 14.57 -6.68 1.09
CA GLU A 125 13.84 -7.92 0.80
C GLU A 125 13.87 -8.90 2.00
N ALA A 126 14.99 -8.96 2.73
CA ALA A 126 15.12 -9.78 3.93
C ALA A 126 14.12 -9.39 5.02
N ASP A 127 13.88 -8.08 5.21
CA ASP A 127 12.92 -7.56 6.20
C ASP A 127 11.48 -8.01 5.91
N LEU A 128 11.15 -8.22 4.63
CA LEU A 128 9.81 -8.64 4.20
C LEU A 128 9.61 -10.16 4.30
N LEU A 129 10.70 -10.93 4.22
CA LEU A 129 10.67 -12.39 4.13
C LEU A 129 10.93 -13.11 5.46
N ALA A 130 11.37 -12.41 6.50
CA ALA A 130 11.74 -12.99 7.79
C ALA A 130 11.12 -12.25 8.99
N PRO A 131 9.77 -12.23 9.12
CA PRO A 131 9.12 -11.63 10.28
C PRO A 131 9.50 -12.36 11.58
N ARG A 132 9.61 -11.61 12.68
CA ARG A 132 9.83 -12.14 14.03
C ARG A 132 8.52 -12.20 14.83
N GLY A 133 7.51 -11.42 14.42
CA GLY A 133 6.18 -11.39 15.00
C GLY A 133 5.52 -12.76 15.01
N THR A 134 4.72 -13.01 16.05
CA THR A 134 4.09 -14.31 16.28
C THR A 134 2.63 -14.30 15.88
N ALA A 135 2.15 -15.46 15.44
CA ALA A 135 0.75 -15.78 15.27
C ALA A 135 0.43 -17.04 16.09
N VAL A 136 -0.63 -17.00 16.88
CA VAL A 136 -1.08 -18.17 17.67
C VAL A 136 -2.57 -18.36 17.44
N ARG A 137 -2.96 -19.52 16.93
CA ARG A 137 -4.37 -19.86 16.69
C ARG A 137 -4.99 -20.51 17.91
N SER A 138 -6.19 -20.07 18.29
CA SER A 138 -7.06 -20.72 19.26
C SER A 138 -8.48 -20.72 18.72
N GLY A 139 -8.96 -21.90 18.30
CA GLY A 139 -10.25 -22.04 17.63
C GLY A 139 -10.36 -21.16 16.37
N GLY A 140 -11.41 -20.35 16.29
CA GLY A 140 -11.68 -19.43 15.17
C GLY A 140 -10.95 -18.09 15.24
N VAL A 141 -10.01 -17.91 16.17
CA VAL A 141 -9.30 -16.65 16.39
C VAL A 141 -7.79 -16.87 16.31
N VAL A 142 -7.08 -15.85 15.83
CA VAL A 142 -5.62 -15.79 15.77
C VAL A 142 -5.15 -14.55 16.53
N ALA A 143 -4.26 -14.77 17.49
CA ALA A 143 -3.59 -13.72 18.24
C ALA A 143 -2.27 -13.36 17.53
N LEU A 144 -2.13 -12.11 17.13
CA LEU A 144 -0.94 -11.58 16.45
C LEU A 144 -0.17 -10.65 17.40
N ARG A 145 1.13 -10.86 17.55
CA ARG A 145 2.01 -10.00 18.35
C ARG A 145 3.21 -9.58 17.51
N ALA A 146 3.37 -8.28 17.28
CA ALA A 146 4.58 -7.72 16.67
C ALA A 146 4.69 -6.21 16.93
N ARG A 147 5.90 -5.70 16.75
CA ARG A 147 6.17 -4.28 16.56
C ARG A 147 6.51 -4.05 15.09
N LYS A 148 5.57 -3.48 14.34
CA LYS A 148 5.78 -3.14 12.93
C LYS A 148 6.29 -1.71 12.83
N CYS A 149 7.42 -1.49 12.18
CA CYS A 149 7.96 -0.14 11.96
C CYS A 149 7.69 0.32 10.51
N ARG A 150 7.89 1.62 10.27
CA ARG A 150 7.76 2.26 8.95
C ARG A 150 6.40 2.04 8.29
N VAL A 151 5.35 1.88 9.10
CA VAL A 151 3.98 1.72 8.60
C VAL A 151 3.48 3.09 8.16
N VAL A 152 3.33 3.28 6.86
CA VAL A 152 2.76 4.50 6.29
C VAL A 152 1.27 4.57 6.62
N ALA A 153 0.73 5.78 6.85
CA ALA A 153 -0.66 5.99 7.27
C ALA A 153 -1.03 5.19 8.54
N ALA A 154 -0.08 5.01 9.47
CA ALA A 154 -0.35 4.36 10.75
C ALA A 154 -1.34 5.20 11.56
N GLY A 155 -2.44 4.57 11.98
CA GLY A 155 -3.56 5.22 12.67
C GLY A 155 -4.51 6.00 11.74
N GLU A 156 -4.18 6.09 10.45
CA GLU A 156 -4.96 6.79 9.43
C GLU A 156 -5.61 5.82 8.43
N ALA A 157 -4.99 4.66 8.21
CA ALA A 157 -5.53 3.55 7.44
C ALA A 157 -6.65 2.82 8.18
N ASP A 158 -7.53 2.16 7.42
CA ASP A 158 -8.64 1.33 7.94
C ASP A 158 -8.21 -0.11 8.19
N SER A 159 -7.18 -0.60 7.49
CA SER A 159 -6.60 -1.94 7.71
C SER A 159 -5.15 -2.04 7.28
N TYR A 160 -4.47 -3.07 7.79
CA TYR A 160 -3.10 -3.40 7.43
C TYR A 160 -2.99 -4.80 6.81
N VAL A 161 -2.17 -4.94 5.77
CA VAL A 161 -1.60 -6.23 5.38
C VAL A 161 -0.40 -6.49 6.29
N TRP A 162 -0.57 -7.45 7.19
CA TRP A 162 0.35 -7.71 8.30
C TRP A 162 1.08 -9.03 8.11
N SER A 163 2.41 -9.05 8.23
CA SER A 163 3.19 -10.29 8.21
C SER A 163 3.40 -10.85 9.62
N ALA A 164 3.40 -12.16 9.76
CA ALA A 164 3.84 -12.85 10.97
C ALA A 164 4.49 -14.17 10.59
N ARG A 165 5.17 -14.81 11.55
CA ARG A 165 5.55 -16.21 11.41
C ARG A 165 4.31 -17.07 11.16
N SER A 166 4.47 -18.09 10.34
CA SER A 166 3.43 -19.07 10.07
C SER A 166 2.99 -19.79 11.34
N LEU A 167 1.71 -20.21 11.35
CA LEU A 167 1.12 -21.00 12.44
C LEU A 167 1.70 -22.41 12.52
N GLY A 168 2.06 -23.01 11.38
CA GLY A 168 2.49 -24.41 11.32
C GLY A 168 3.67 -24.73 10.39
N VAL A 169 4.07 -23.81 9.51
CA VAL A 169 5.19 -24.03 8.57
C VAL A 169 6.49 -23.48 9.18
N PRO A 170 7.50 -24.32 9.45
CA PRO A 170 8.81 -23.86 9.93
C PRO A 170 9.41 -22.82 9.00
N ASP A 171 9.88 -21.70 9.56
CA ASP A 171 10.40 -20.52 8.84
C ASP A 171 9.44 -19.93 7.78
N GLY A 172 8.18 -20.32 7.83
CA GLY A 172 7.12 -19.83 6.96
C GLY A 172 6.65 -18.42 7.35
N VAL A 173 6.14 -17.70 6.36
CA VAL A 173 5.52 -16.38 6.54
C VAL A 173 4.04 -16.51 6.27
N SER A 174 3.21 -15.90 7.10
CA SER A 174 1.78 -15.77 6.88
C SER A 174 1.38 -14.30 6.86
N LEU A 175 0.43 -13.97 5.99
CA LEU A 175 -0.10 -12.63 5.85
C LEU A 175 -1.52 -12.58 6.40
N TRP A 176 -1.89 -11.45 7.00
CA TRP A 176 -3.17 -11.25 7.68
C TRP A 176 -3.74 -9.88 7.32
N GLY A 177 -5.06 -9.82 7.14
CA GLY A 177 -5.80 -8.56 7.14
C GLY A 177 -6.12 -8.15 8.57
N VAL A 178 -5.53 -7.05 9.05
CA VAL A 178 -5.71 -6.57 10.43
C VAL A 178 -6.47 -5.24 10.41
N PRO A 179 -7.68 -5.15 10.99
CA PRO A 179 -8.38 -3.87 11.13
C PRO A 179 -7.57 -2.88 11.97
N ALA A 180 -7.46 -1.63 11.53
CA ALA A 180 -6.61 -0.64 12.18
C ALA A 180 -7.14 -0.13 13.53
N HIS A 181 -8.42 -0.35 13.80
CA HIS A 181 -9.10 0.00 15.05
C HIS A 181 -9.38 -1.24 15.92
N ALA A 182 -8.75 -2.38 15.62
CA ALA A 182 -8.86 -3.56 16.44
C ALA A 182 -8.33 -3.28 17.86
N PRO A 183 -8.97 -3.82 18.92
CA PRO A 183 -8.43 -3.75 20.28
C PRO A 183 -7.00 -4.26 20.34
N ASP A 184 -6.20 -3.66 21.22
CA ASP A 184 -4.80 -4.05 21.47
C ASP A 184 -3.86 -3.84 20.27
N LEU A 185 -4.29 -3.06 19.28
CA LEU A 185 -3.46 -2.46 18.25
C LEU A 185 -3.22 -0.98 18.56
N PHE A 186 -1.95 -0.59 18.74
CA PHE A 186 -1.55 0.73 19.22
C PHE A 186 -0.63 1.43 18.22
N VAL A 187 -0.88 2.72 18.02
CA VAL A 187 0.00 3.63 17.26
C VAL A 187 0.38 4.78 18.17
N PRO A 188 1.67 5.16 18.27
CA PRO A 188 2.09 6.33 19.03
C PRO A 188 1.36 7.60 18.58
N ALA A 189 0.99 8.45 19.54
CA ALA A 189 0.25 9.69 19.26
C ALA A 189 1.01 10.67 18.35
N ARG A 190 2.34 10.56 18.28
CA ARG A 190 3.16 11.28 17.32
C ARG A 190 3.86 10.26 16.42
N PRO A 191 3.73 10.37 15.10
CA PRO A 191 4.48 9.54 14.17
C PRO A 191 5.98 9.59 14.47
N ASP A 192 6.59 8.42 14.61
CA ASP A 192 7.99 8.21 14.98
C ASP A 192 8.83 7.61 13.85
N GLY A 193 8.23 7.36 12.69
CA GLY A 193 8.86 6.64 11.58
C GLY A 193 9.56 7.54 10.56
N ALA A 194 10.62 7.01 9.95
CA ALA A 194 11.30 7.64 8.83
C ALA A 194 10.44 7.58 7.55
N GLY A 195 9.82 8.71 7.18
CA GLY A 195 9.04 8.87 5.96
C GLY A 195 8.80 10.35 5.64
N PRO A 196 8.19 10.70 4.49
CA PRO A 196 7.90 12.08 4.18
C PRO A 196 7.01 12.71 5.27
N PRO A 197 7.30 13.95 5.72
CA PRO A 197 6.43 14.64 6.68
C PRO A 197 4.97 14.63 6.22
N GLY A 198 4.05 14.31 7.13
CA GLY A 198 2.62 14.17 6.82
C GLY A 198 2.20 12.81 6.26
N SER A 199 3.10 11.87 6.00
CA SER A 199 2.71 10.52 5.54
C SER A 199 2.08 9.65 6.63
N GLY A 200 2.11 10.08 7.90
CA GLY A 200 1.69 9.27 9.04
C GLY A 200 2.55 8.03 9.25
N THR A 201 3.81 8.06 8.81
CA THR A 201 4.72 6.91 8.96
C THR A 201 5.09 6.72 10.42
N SER A 202 4.73 5.58 11.00
CA SER A 202 4.97 5.30 12.42
C SER A 202 5.16 3.81 12.68
N THR A 203 5.48 3.49 13.92
CA THR A 203 5.41 2.14 14.48
C THR A 203 3.96 1.77 14.82
N VAL A 204 3.55 0.54 14.51
CA VAL A 204 2.30 -0.08 14.96
C VAL A 204 2.64 -1.25 15.87
N PHE A 205 2.06 -1.26 17.06
CA PHE A 205 2.27 -2.30 18.07
C PHE A 205 1.01 -3.17 18.19
N ALA A 206 1.20 -4.47 18.36
CA ALA A 206 0.14 -5.42 18.68
C ALA A 206 0.60 -6.35 19.81
N ASP A 207 -0.21 -6.46 20.89
CA ASP A 207 0.18 -7.22 22.08
C ASP A 207 -0.98 -7.90 22.86
N PRO A 208 -1.53 -9.02 22.38
CA PRO A 208 -1.70 -9.37 20.98
C PRO A 208 -3.01 -8.74 20.43
N VAL A 209 -3.00 -8.34 19.15
CA VAL A 209 -4.26 -8.05 18.45
C VAL A 209 -4.94 -9.36 18.06
N LEU A 210 -6.27 -9.44 18.22
CA LEU A 210 -7.04 -10.63 17.85
C LEU A 210 -7.72 -10.43 16.50
N VAL A 211 -7.55 -11.39 15.60
CA VAL A 211 -8.24 -11.43 14.30
C VAL A 211 -8.95 -12.75 14.08
N PRO A 212 -10.04 -12.78 13.30
CA PRO A 212 -10.65 -14.02 12.84
C PRO A 212 -9.64 -14.92 12.09
N ALA A 213 -9.79 -16.24 12.20
CA ALA A 213 -8.90 -17.18 11.52
C ALA A 213 -9.00 -17.12 9.97
N ASP A 214 -10.12 -16.63 9.45
CA ASP A 214 -10.36 -16.38 8.02
C ASP A 214 -9.86 -14.99 7.56
N ALA A 215 -9.26 -14.19 8.44
CA ALA A 215 -8.55 -12.97 8.07
C ALA A 215 -7.17 -13.24 7.43
N GLY A 216 -6.78 -14.51 7.29
CA GLY A 216 -5.54 -14.91 6.61
C GLY A 216 -5.59 -14.56 5.12
N LEU A 217 -4.52 -13.94 4.62
CA LEU A 217 -4.35 -13.57 3.22
C LEU A 217 -3.47 -14.62 2.53
N GLY A 218 -4.14 -15.61 1.93
CA GLY A 218 -3.51 -16.78 1.35
C GLY A 218 -3.34 -17.93 2.35
N ALA A 219 -2.62 -18.98 1.94
CA ALA A 219 -2.37 -20.15 2.78
C ALA A 219 -1.34 -19.84 3.88
N ASP A 220 -1.46 -20.50 5.04
CA ASP A 220 -0.46 -20.43 6.11
C ASP A 220 0.92 -20.89 5.58
N GLY A 221 1.96 -20.09 5.83
CA GLY A 221 3.31 -20.30 5.31
C GLY A 221 3.52 -19.85 3.85
N GLY A 222 2.45 -19.56 3.11
CA GLY A 222 2.50 -19.12 1.71
C GLY A 222 2.87 -17.65 1.51
N GLY A 223 3.01 -16.87 2.57
CA GLY A 223 3.28 -15.44 2.52
C GLY A 223 4.58 -15.07 1.79
N ARG A 224 5.59 -15.95 1.79
CA ARG A 224 6.84 -15.70 1.04
C ARG A 224 6.59 -15.60 -0.46
N ASP A 225 5.76 -16.46 -1.04
CA ASP A 225 5.41 -16.41 -2.46
C ASP A 225 4.64 -15.12 -2.79
N ILE A 226 3.69 -14.75 -1.94
CA ILE A 226 2.92 -13.50 -2.08
C ILE A 226 3.86 -12.29 -2.00
N VAL A 227 4.83 -12.29 -1.08
CA VAL A 227 5.83 -11.22 -0.98
C VAL A 227 6.62 -11.10 -2.27
N LEU A 228 7.19 -12.21 -2.77
CA LEU A 228 8.07 -12.20 -3.93
C LEU A 228 7.33 -11.89 -5.24
N ARG A 229 6.10 -12.38 -5.40
CA ARG A 229 5.37 -12.30 -6.68
C ARG A 229 4.38 -11.15 -6.75
N THR A 230 3.97 -10.61 -5.61
CA THR A 230 2.98 -9.53 -5.54
C THR A 230 3.55 -8.30 -4.85
N ILE A 231 3.93 -8.40 -3.58
CA ILE A 231 4.32 -7.20 -2.80
C ILE A 231 5.58 -6.56 -3.37
N LEU A 232 6.65 -7.33 -3.59
CA LEU A 232 7.95 -6.80 -4.00
C LEU A 232 7.90 -6.12 -5.39
N PRO A 233 7.29 -6.71 -6.44
CA PRO A 233 7.15 -6.03 -7.73
C PRO A 233 6.38 -4.71 -7.63
N TRP A 234 5.26 -4.69 -6.91
CA TRP A 234 4.46 -3.48 -6.73
C TRP A 234 5.20 -2.42 -5.92
N LEU A 235 5.83 -2.82 -4.82
CA LEU A 235 6.57 -1.92 -3.94
C LEU A 235 7.75 -1.26 -4.67
N LEU A 236 8.52 -2.04 -5.43
CA LEU A 236 9.69 -1.55 -6.18
C LEU A 236 9.28 -0.61 -7.31
N GLU A 237 8.27 -0.98 -8.11
CA GLU A 237 7.81 -0.17 -9.24
C GLU A 237 7.21 1.15 -8.75
N LEU A 238 6.33 1.11 -7.74
CA LEU A 238 5.71 2.33 -7.22
C LEU A 238 6.72 3.22 -6.49
N ARG A 239 7.77 2.65 -5.88
CA ARG A 239 8.90 3.42 -5.34
C ARG A 239 9.67 4.11 -6.47
N ALA A 240 10.05 3.38 -7.50
CA ALA A 240 10.74 3.95 -8.67
C ALA A 240 9.91 5.06 -9.33
N ALA A 241 8.60 4.87 -9.46
CA ALA A 241 7.68 5.86 -9.99
C ALA A 241 7.65 7.16 -9.15
N ALA A 242 7.67 7.05 -7.82
CA ALA A 242 7.74 8.20 -6.92
C ALA A 242 9.09 8.94 -7.02
N ASP A 243 10.19 8.18 -7.18
CA ASP A 243 11.57 8.67 -7.23
C ASP A 243 11.99 9.23 -8.60
N ALA A 244 11.26 8.93 -9.68
CA ALA A 244 11.50 9.40 -11.07
C ALA A 244 11.38 10.92 -11.25
N ARG A 245 11.55 11.68 -10.17
CA ARG A 245 11.66 13.13 -10.06
C ARG A 245 13.11 13.61 -9.99
N ALA A 246 14.09 12.72 -10.18
CA ALA A 246 15.48 13.11 -10.39
C ALA A 246 15.84 13.33 -11.88
N HIS A 247 15.07 12.82 -12.86
CA HIS A 247 15.28 13.13 -14.28
C HIS A 247 13.96 13.35 -15.03
N PRO A 248 13.90 14.36 -15.93
CA PRO A 248 12.76 14.52 -16.81
C PRO A 248 12.61 13.27 -17.67
N PHE A 249 11.37 12.84 -17.83
CA PHE A 249 10.94 11.76 -18.71
C PHE A 249 11.49 12.01 -20.13
N THR A 250 12.61 11.40 -20.50
CA THR A 250 13.05 11.35 -21.89
C THR A 250 12.18 10.32 -22.61
N ALA A 251 11.19 10.81 -23.35
CA ALA A 251 10.62 10.05 -24.44
C ALA A 251 11.70 9.88 -25.53
N ALA A 252 12.41 8.75 -25.54
CA ALA A 252 13.22 8.21 -26.64
C ALA A 252 13.59 6.76 -26.29
N ALA A 253 13.49 5.73 -27.12
CA ALA A 253 13.47 5.71 -28.58
C ALA A 253 12.62 4.52 -29.08
N ALA A 254 11.73 4.79 -30.03
CA ALA A 254 11.33 3.79 -31.01
C ALA A 254 12.57 3.43 -31.83
N ARG A 255 12.96 2.15 -31.83
CA ARG A 255 14.00 1.63 -32.73
C ARG A 255 13.44 1.70 -34.17
N PRO A 256 14.16 2.26 -35.15
CA PRO A 256 13.77 2.07 -36.53
C PRO A 256 13.94 0.60 -36.91
N ALA A 257 12.92 0.04 -37.53
CA ALA A 257 12.96 -1.29 -38.12
C ALA A 257 14.08 -1.34 -39.17
N VAL A 258 15.00 -2.27 -39.01
CA VAL A 258 15.96 -2.62 -40.05
C VAL A 258 15.21 -3.45 -41.09
N THR A 259 14.97 -2.85 -42.25
CA THR A 259 14.52 -3.56 -43.45
C THR A 259 15.70 -4.39 -43.97
N LEU A 260 15.63 -5.71 -43.81
CA LEU A 260 16.49 -6.64 -44.52
C LEU A 260 16.01 -6.71 -45.98
N ALA A 261 16.78 -6.13 -46.90
CA ALA A 261 16.63 -6.38 -48.32
C ALA A 261 17.19 -7.77 -48.65
N ALA A 262 16.36 -8.61 -49.27
CA ALA A 262 16.78 -9.88 -49.84
C ALA A 262 17.72 -9.65 -51.03
N SER A 263 18.75 -10.48 -51.13
CA SER A 263 19.51 -10.80 -52.35
C SER A 263 19.70 -12.30 -52.37
#